data_AF-A0A453NHH3-F1
#
_entry.id   AF-A0A453NHH3-F1
#
_cell.length_a   1.000
_cell.length_b   1.000
_cell.length_c   1.000
_cell.angle_alpha   90.00
_cell.angle_beta   90.00
_cell.angle_gamma   90.00
#
_symmetry.space_group_name_H-M   'P 1'
#
loop_
_entity.id
_entity.type
_entity.pdbx_description
1 polymer ?
#
loop_
_entity_poly.entity_id
_entity_poly.type
_entity_poly.pdbx_seq_one_letter_code
_entity_poly.pdbx_strand_id
1 'polypeptide(L)' 'MAETNALFQRSHILKRDTALATAAIYQSMFGLEDGTIPATFQVIYMTGWKEHSSQQKPKRRGSATVSFGDIRKQFGSNQD' A
#
# COMPACT_ATOMS: atom_id res chain seq x y z
N MET A 1 1.01 -4.29 -15.65
CA MET A 1 1.07 -3.14 -14.73
C MET A 1 0.92 -1.86 -15.55
N ALA A 2 -0.31 -1.46 -15.83
CA ALA A 2 -0.65 -0.19 -16.47
C ALA A 2 -2.17 -0.03 -16.39
N GLU A 3 -2.70 0.15 -15.19
CA GLU A 3 -3.96 0.89 -15.10
C GLU A 3 -3.57 2.36 -15.09
N THR A 4 -3.82 3.03 -16.22
CA THR A 4 -3.74 4.48 -16.32
C THR A 4 -4.61 5.10 -15.23
N ASN A 5 -4.11 6.16 -14.59
CA ASN A 5 -4.81 6.86 -13.51
C ASN A 5 -6.24 7.25 -13.95
N ALA A 6 -7.25 6.59 -13.39
CA ALA A 6 -8.67 6.82 -13.70
C ALA A 6 -9.14 8.25 -13.38
N LEU A 7 -8.36 9.01 -12.60
CA LEU A 7 -8.65 10.40 -12.28
C LEU A 7 -8.25 11.38 -13.38
N PHE A 8 -7.55 10.96 -14.44
CA PHE A 8 -7.05 11.89 -15.46
C PHE A 8 -8.18 12.57 -16.26
N GLN A 9 -9.32 11.91 -16.40
CA GLN A 9 -10.51 12.45 -17.10
C GLN A 9 -11.58 13.00 -16.16
N ARG A 10 -11.32 13.03 -14.84
CA ARG A 10 -12.29 13.50 -13.86
C ARG A 10 -12.46 15.01 -13.95
N SER A 11 -13.71 15.48 -13.93
CA SER A 11 -13.98 16.89 -13.66
C SER A 11 -13.50 17.28 -12.25
N HIS A 12 -12.65 18.29 -12.17
CA HIS A 12 -12.14 18.82 -10.89
C HIS A 12 -13.23 19.54 -10.09
N ILE A 13 -14.26 20.06 -10.76
CA ILE A 13 -15.30 20.88 -10.15
C ILE A 13 -16.63 20.12 -10.21
N LEU A 14 -17.29 20.04 -9.05
CA LEU A 14 -18.66 19.54 -8.94
C LEU A 14 -19.64 20.69 -9.20
N LYS A 15 -20.58 20.50 -10.13
CA LYS A 15 -21.62 21.49 -10.41
C LYS A 15 -22.66 21.50 -9.28
N ARG A 16 -23.14 22.70 -8.93
CA ARG A 16 -24.14 22.90 -7.86
C ARG A 16 -25.43 22.13 -8.12
N ASP A 17 -25.96 22.21 -9.33
CA ASP A 17 -27.21 21.53 -9.70
C ASP A 17 -27.10 20.01 -9.56
N THR A 18 -25.94 19.46 -9.93
CA THR A 18 -25.65 18.03 -9.73
C THR A 18 -25.64 17.68 -8.25
N ALA A 19 -24.96 18.46 -7.40
CA ALA A 19 -24.93 18.21 -5.96
C ALA A 19 -26.33 18.25 -5.33
N LEU A 20 -27.16 19.24 -5.70
CA LEU A 20 -28.54 19.36 -5.21
C LEU A 20 -29.42 18.20 -5.67
N ALA A 21 -29.35 17.82 -6.95
CA ALA A 21 -30.09 16.69 -7.48
C ALA A 21 -29.67 15.38 -6.78
N THR A 22 -28.37 15.16 -6.60
CA THR A 22 -27.84 13.99 -5.89
C THR A 22 -28.32 13.95 -4.44
N ALA A 23 -28.32 15.07 -3.72
CA ALA A 23 -28.79 15.12 -2.33
C ALA A 23 -30.26 14.69 -2.21
N ALA A 24 -31.13 15.21 -3.08
CA ALA A 24 -32.55 14.84 -3.09
C ALA A 24 -32.76 13.34 -3.39
N ILE A 25 -32.04 12.82 -4.39
CA ILE A 25 -32.09 11.41 -4.78
C ILE A 25 -31.63 10.50 -3.63
N TYR A 26 -30.48 10.81 -3.02
CA TYR A 26 -29.94 10.00 -1.93
C TYR A 26 -30.83 10.01 -0.69
N GLN A 27 -31.41 11.16 -0.33
CA GLN A 27 -32.38 11.24 0.76
C GLN A 27 -33.60 10.35 0.50
N SER A 28 -34.11 10.34 -0.74
CA SER A 28 -35.29 9.55 -1.09
C SER A 28 -35.06 8.04 -1.11
N MET A 29 -33.85 7.59 -1.46
CA MET A 29 -33.54 6.17 -1.61
C MET A 29 -32.95 5.54 -0.35
N PHE A 30 -32.21 6.32 0.46
CA PHE A 30 -31.40 5.82 1.57
C PHE A 30 -31.56 6.61 2.88
N GLY A 31 -32.42 7.63 2.91
CA GLY A 31 -32.67 8.42 4.12
C GLY A 31 -33.30 7.57 5.22
N LEU A 32 -32.79 7.72 6.44
CA LEU A 32 -33.35 7.12 7.65
C LEU A 32 -34.44 8.03 8.24
N GLU A 33 -35.23 7.50 9.19
CA GLU A 33 -36.34 8.22 9.83
C GLU A 33 -35.90 9.51 10.57
N ASP A 34 -34.63 9.56 10.98
CA ASP A 34 -34.00 10.71 11.63
C ASP A 34 -33.46 11.77 10.65
N GLY A 35 -33.63 11.54 9.35
CA GLY A 35 -33.14 12.42 8.28
C GLY A 35 -31.67 12.24 7.92
N THR A 36 -30.98 11.25 8.50
CA THR A 36 -29.59 10.95 8.16
C THR A 36 -29.47 10.00 6.97
N ILE A 37 -28.27 9.92 6.38
CA ILE A 37 -27.96 9.01 5.26
C ILE A 37 -26.79 8.13 5.70
N PRO A 38 -26.93 6.79 5.69
CA PRO A 38 -25.87 5.89 6.11
C PRO A 38 -24.73 5.88 5.08
N ALA A 39 -23.49 5.89 5.56
CA ALA A 39 -22.30 5.85 4.72
C ALA A 39 -21.38 4.70 5.13
N THR A 40 -20.98 3.88 4.16
CA THR A 40 -20.06 2.75 4.35
C THR A 40 -18.74 3.07 3.67
N PHE A 41 -17.64 3.00 4.43
CA PHE A 41 -16.30 3.24 3.92
C PHE A 41 -15.45 1.97 3.98
N GLN A 42 -14.66 1.74 2.94
CA GLN A 42 -13.60 0.74 2.94
C GLN A 42 -12.26 1.46 3.02
N VAL A 43 -11.49 1.15 4.07
CA VAL A 43 -10.17 1.75 4.27
C VAL A 43 -9.12 0.76 3.82
N ILE A 44 -8.30 1.17 2.85
CA ILE A 44 -7.16 0.38 2.37
C ILE A 44 -5.93 0.83 3.14
N TYR A 45 -5.29 -0.12 3.83
CA TYR A 45 -4.03 0.11 4.54
C TYR A 45 -2.88 -0.43 3.71
N MET A 46 -1.84 0.38 3.50
CA MET A 46 -0.59 -0.06 2.89
C MET A 46 0.56 0.18 3.87
N THR A 47 1.31 -0.88 4.14
CA THR A 47 2.59 -0.79 4.83
C THR A 47 3.70 -1.02 3.82
N GLY A 48 4.72 -0.18 3.87
CA GLY A 48 5.89 -0.27 3.02
C GLY A 48 7.13 -0.16 3.89
N TRP A 49 8.19 -0.85 3.50
CA TRP A 49 9.50 -0.70 4.11
C TRP A 49 10.44 -0.08 3.08
N LYS A 50 11.42 0.67 3.57
CA LYS A 50 12.50 1.25 2.77
C LYS A 50 13.82 0.67 3.27
N GLU A 51 14.70 0.31 2.35
CA GLU A 51 16.05 -0.14 2.70
C GLU A 51 16.75 0.92 3.57
N HIS A 52 17.26 0.48 4.71
CA HIS A 52 18.15 1.31 5.53
C HIS A 52 19.54 1.37 4.88
N SER A 53 20.26 2.48 5.04
CA SER A 53 21.59 2.64 4.44
C SER A 53 22.61 1.60 4.91
N SER A 54 22.42 1.05 6.12
CA SER A 54 23.26 -0.01 6.69
C SER A 54 22.88 -1.43 6.23
N GLN A 55 21.87 -1.58 5.37
CA GLN A 55 21.46 -2.89 4.84
C GLN A 55 22.65 -3.54 4.12
N GLN A 56 23.01 -4.77 4.51
CA GLN A 56 24.10 -5.50 3.87
C GLN A 56 23.77 -5.76 2.40
N LYS A 57 24.69 -5.37 1.52
CA LYS A 57 24.56 -5.60 0.08
C LYS A 57 25.12 -6.97 -0.28
N PRO A 58 24.53 -7.68 -1.25
CA PRO A 58 25.09 -8.93 -1.74
C PRO A 58 26.50 -8.69 -2.28
N LYS A 59 27.44 -9.58 -1.92
CA LYS A 59 28.79 -9.55 -2.48
C LYS A 59 28.77 -9.92 -3.96
N ARG A 60 29.78 -9.46 -4.70
CA ARG A 60 29.95 -9.78 -6.13
C ARG A 60 29.98 -11.30 -6.35
N ARG A 61 29.30 -11.80 -7.39
CA ARG A 61 29.37 -13.22 -7.77
C ARG A 61 30.82 -13.66 -7.95
N GLY A 62 31.19 -14.84 -7.43
CA GLY A 62 32.56 -15.37 -7.48
C GLY A 62 33.53 -14.79 -6.43
N SER A 63 33.09 -13.94 -5.51
CA SER A 63 33.92 -13.41 -4.42
C SER A 63 34.03 -14.34 -3.19
N ALA A 64 33.58 -15.59 -3.32
CA ALA A 64 33.67 -16.57 -2.24
C ALA A 64 35.14 -16.95 -2.00
N THR A 65 35.62 -16.72 -0.79
CA THR A 65 37.00 -17.10 -0.37
C THR A 65 37.03 -18.42 0.39
N VAL A 66 35.86 -18.93 0.83
CA VAL A 66 35.74 -20.13 1.66
C VAL A 66 34.69 -21.06 1.05
N SER A 67 35.01 -22.35 1.01
CA SER A 67 34.08 -23.41 0.58
C SER A 67 33.01 -23.66 1.64
N PHE A 68 31.77 -23.98 1.21
CA PHE A 68 30.70 -24.33 2.14
C PHE A 68 31.04 -25.51 3.06
N GLY A 69 31.86 -26.46 2.60
CA GLY A 69 32.33 -27.59 3.41
C GLY A 69 33.28 -27.20 4.54
N ASP A 70 33.94 -26.04 4.44
CA ASP A 70 34.91 -25.55 5.43
C ASP A 70 34.31 -24.49 6.38
N ILE A 71 33.03 -24.13 6.23
CA ILE A 71 32.34 -23.12 7.05
C ILE A 71 32.45 -23.41 8.55
N ARG A 72 32.46 -24.69 8.95
CA ARG A 72 32.63 -25.09 10.36
C ARG A 72 33.95 -24.61 10.96
N LYS A 73 35.04 -24.49 10.17
CA LYS A 73 36.32 -23.93 10.63
C LYS A 73 36.27 -22.41 10.80
N GLN A 74 35.36 -21.73 10.10
CA GLN A 74 35.23 -20.27 10.09
C GLN A 74 34.29 -19.74 11.17
N PHE A 75 33.27 -20.51 11.56
CA PHE A 75 32.27 -20.13 12.59
C PHE A 75 32.29 -21.03 13.83
N GLY A 76 33.05 -22.12 13.83
CA GLY A 76 33.17 -23.07 14.94
C GLY A 76 34.34 -22.72 15.86
N SER A 77 34.19 -21.65 16.63
CA SER A 77 34.92 -21.46 17.88
C SER A 77 34.10 -20.61 18.84
N ASN A 78 33.11 -21.22 19.46
CA ASN A 78 32.79 -21.02 20.86
C ASN A 78 32.66 -22.42 21.45
N GLN A 79 33.57 -22.73 22.38
CA GLN A 79 33.65 -23.98 23.12
C GLN A 79 32.35 -24.18 23.92
N ASP A 80 31.77 -25.37 23.79
CA ASP A 80 31.40 -26.28 24.88
C ASP A 80 31.53 -27.72 24.35
#